data_AF-A0A0X8HRN7-F1
#
_entry.id   AF-A0A0X8HRN7-F1
#
_cell.length_a   1.000
_cell.length_b   1.000
_cell.length_c   1.000
_cell.angle_alpha   90.00
_cell.angle_beta   90.00
_cell.angle_gamma   90.00
#
_symmetry.space_group_name_H-M   'P 1'
#
loop_
_entity.id
_entity.type
_entity.pdbx_description
1 polymer ?
#
loop_
_entity_poly.entity_id
_entity_poly.type
_entity_poly.pdbx_seq_one_letter_code
_entity_poly.pdbx_strand_id
1 'polypeptide(L)'
;MQQNICLKAIKLTRYTGISPLSLTRQFNTSAILRHDPFTVHVKNTNRFRQLLEDQGELTPKQANAVVNIITEAIKGGVAHVSQDLASREKLTKLTYQQRVDFAKLKDQLLTADRSEIHAIQSEVERNRNDIEQLRNKLREEITKANAGFKLDISLEKGRIKEESSKHDLKIKEIQTGIEQQVSNMQTQIDSVKTQVMQWLIGVCTGTFALVLTYVRLLS
;
A
#
# COMPACT_ATOMS: atom_id res chain seq x y z
N MET A 1 7.73 18.85 -30.46
CA MET A 1 8.11 17.89 -29.40
C MET A 1 8.18 16.42 -29.87
N GLN A 2 7.73 16.07 -31.09
CA GLN A 2 7.71 14.68 -31.59
C GLN A 2 9.00 14.19 -32.27
N GLN A 3 9.89 15.07 -32.75
CA GLN A 3 11.13 14.64 -33.44
C GLN A 3 12.23 14.14 -32.48
N ASN A 4 12.19 14.50 -31.19
CA ASN A 4 13.22 14.11 -30.21
C ASN A 4 13.04 12.70 -29.64
N ILE A 5 11.87 12.08 -29.81
CA ILE A 5 11.60 10.72 -29.32
C ILE A 5 12.10 9.68 -30.33
N CYS A 6 11.98 9.96 -31.63
CA CYS A 6 12.40 9.04 -32.69
C CYS A 6 13.94 8.93 -32.80
N LEU A 7 14.67 10.04 -32.62
CA LEU A 7 16.15 9.99 -32.59
C LEU A 7 16.70 9.26 -31.37
N LYS A 8 15.97 9.24 -30.23
CA LYS A 8 16.42 8.55 -29.02
C LYS A 8 16.23 7.04 -29.12
N ALA A 9 15.22 6.58 -29.85
CA ALA A 9 15.03 5.16 -30.17
C ALA A 9 16.14 4.64 -31.11
N ILE A 10 16.53 5.41 -32.12
CA ILE A 10 17.57 5.01 -33.09
C ILE A 10 18.98 4.99 -32.45
N LYS A 11 19.27 5.87 -31.48
CA LYS A 11 20.56 5.85 -30.77
C LYS A 11 20.71 4.71 -29.77
N LEU A 12 19.61 4.17 -29.22
CA LEU A 12 19.66 3.04 -28.28
C LEU A 12 19.82 1.67 -28.97
N THR A 13 19.47 1.55 -30.26
CA THR A 13 19.66 0.30 -31.02
C THR A 13 21.11 0.07 -31.45
N ARG A 14 22.00 1.06 -31.29
CA ARG A 14 23.41 0.95 -31.73
C ARG A 14 24.34 0.34 -30.67
N TYR A 15 23.87 0.03 -29.47
CA TYR A 15 24.71 -0.50 -28.37
C TYR A 15 24.52 -1.99 -28.06
N THR A 16 23.68 -2.70 -28.81
CA THR A 16 23.58 -4.16 -28.72
C THR A 16 23.78 -4.75 -30.11
N GLY A 17 25.02 -5.19 -30.39
CA GLY A 17 25.39 -5.89 -31.61
C GLY A 17 24.70 -7.24 -31.71
N ILE A 18 23.44 -7.23 -32.14
CA ILE A 18 22.68 -8.44 -32.44
C ILE A 18 22.10 -8.25 -33.84
N SER A 19 22.87 -8.72 -34.82
CA SER A 19 22.42 -8.90 -36.19
C SER A 19 21.13 -9.74 -36.22
N PRO A 20 20.16 -9.45 -37.09
CA PRO A 20 19.06 -10.39 -37.34
C PRO A 20 19.65 -11.60 -38.05
N LEU A 21 19.87 -12.68 -37.30
CA LEU A 21 20.14 -14.00 -37.86
C LEU A 21 18.89 -14.42 -38.63
N SER A 22 18.94 -14.23 -39.95
CA SER A 22 18.06 -14.90 -40.91
C SER A 22 18.27 -16.40 -40.77
N LEU A 23 17.53 -17.02 -39.85
CA LEU A 23 17.50 -18.47 -39.70
C LEU A 23 16.57 -19.02 -40.80
N THR A 24 17.11 -19.10 -42.02
CA THR A 24 16.50 -19.86 -43.09
C THR A 24 16.43 -21.31 -42.63
N ARG A 25 15.26 -21.71 -42.13
CA ARG A 25 14.98 -23.10 -41.74
C ARG A 25 14.98 -23.94 -43.01
N GLN A 26 16.15 -24.47 -43.38
CA GLN A 26 16.25 -25.52 -44.36
C GLN A 26 15.61 -26.78 -43.76
N PHE A 27 14.33 -26.97 -44.08
CA PHE A 27 13.74 -28.29 -43.99
C PHE A 27 14.40 -29.16 -45.05
N ASN A 28 15.44 -29.89 -44.65
CA ASN A 28 15.84 -31.06 -45.40
C ASN A 28 14.70 -32.07 -45.26
N THR A 29 13.89 -32.19 -46.31
CA THR A 29 13.03 -33.34 -46.50
C THR A 29 13.96 -34.53 -46.75
N SER A 30 14.33 -35.25 -45.70
CA SER A 30 14.83 -36.61 -45.85
C SER A 30 13.75 -37.38 -46.60
N ALA A 31 14.10 -37.87 -47.79
CA ALA A 31 13.21 -38.70 -48.58
C ALA A 31 12.68 -39.83 -47.68
N ILE A 32 11.37 -39.87 -47.48
CA ILE A 32 10.70 -40.99 -46.81
C ILE A 32 10.99 -42.21 -47.68
N LEU A 33 11.97 -43.00 -47.26
CA LEU A 33 12.22 -44.32 -47.80
C LEU A 33 10.96 -45.14 -47.51
N ARG A 34 10.09 -45.25 -48.52
CA ARG A 34 8.88 -46.08 -48.57
C ARG A 34 9.24 -47.57 -48.62
N HIS A 35 10.11 -48.02 -47.73
CA HIS A 35 10.29 -49.44 -47.49
C HIS A 35 9.72 -49.70 -46.11
N ASP A 36 8.65 -50.49 -46.06
CA ASP A 36 8.06 -50.93 -44.80
C ASP A 36 9.16 -51.49 -43.88
N PRO A 37 9.33 -50.96 -42.65
CA PRO A 37 10.38 -51.40 -41.72
C PRO A 37 10.24 -52.86 -41.27
N PHE A 38 9.12 -53.49 -41.62
CA PHE A 38 8.67 -54.79 -41.12
C PHE A 38 8.82 -55.92 -42.15
N THR A 39 9.10 -55.61 -43.42
CA THR A 39 9.14 -56.63 -44.48
C THR A 39 10.58 -56.84 -44.95
N VAL A 40 11.30 -57.69 -44.21
CA VAL A 40 12.65 -58.15 -44.59
C VAL A 40 12.53 -59.12 -45.75
N HIS A 41 12.59 -58.59 -46.97
CA HIS A 41 12.74 -59.43 -48.15
C HIS A 41 14.21 -59.78 -48.32
N VAL A 42 14.61 -60.98 -47.84
CA VAL A 42 15.92 -61.54 -48.18
C VAL A 42 15.91 -61.86 -49.67
N LYS A 43 16.44 -60.96 -50.49
CA LYS A 43 16.56 -61.16 -51.94
C LYS A 43 17.71 -62.14 -52.19
N ASN A 44 17.50 -63.08 -53.12
CA ASN A 44 18.48 -64.04 -53.62
C ASN A 44 18.80 -65.28 -52.76
N THR A 45 17.88 -65.75 -51.91
CA THR A 45 18.02 -67.01 -51.14
C THR A 45 18.43 -68.21 -52.02
N ASN A 46 17.88 -68.30 -53.23
CA ASN A 46 18.19 -69.36 -54.20
C ASN A 46 19.60 -69.26 -54.80
N ARG A 47 20.13 -68.04 -54.95
CA ARG A 47 21.50 -67.81 -55.45
C ARG A 47 22.53 -68.19 -54.39
N PHE A 48 22.26 -67.91 -53.12
CA PHE A 48 23.12 -68.32 -52.01
C PHE A 48 23.17 -69.85 -51.88
N ARG A 49 22.05 -70.54 -52.10
CA ARG A 49 22.00 -72.01 -52.20
C ARG A 49 22.90 -72.53 -53.31
N GLN A 50 22.76 -71.99 -54.53
CA GLN A 50 23.56 -72.41 -55.69
C GLN A 50 25.06 -72.20 -55.47
N LEU A 51 25.46 -71.07 -54.87
CA LEU A 51 26.86 -70.80 -54.56
C LEU A 51 27.44 -71.75 -53.50
N LEU A 52 26.65 -72.12 -52.50
CA LEU A 52 27.07 -73.09 -51.47
C LEU A 52 27.17 -74.53 -52.01
N GLU A 53 26.37 -74.85 -53.03
CA GLU A 53 26.43 -76.13 -53.76
C GLU A 53 27.61 -76.17 -54.74
N ASP A 54 27.88 -75.06 -55.46
CA ASP A 54 28.97 -74.93 -56.44
C ASP A 54 30.38 -74.90 -55.80
N GLN A 55 30.50 -74.44 -54.55
CA GLN A 55 31.76 -74.44 -53.80
C GLN A 55 32.17 -75.84 -53.30
N GLY A 56 31.36 -76.88 -53.55
CA GLY A 56 31.75 -78.29 -53.46
C GLY A 56 31.77 -78.94 -52.06
N GLU A 57 31.51 -78.20 -50.98
CA GLU A 57 31.68 -78.72 -49.60
C GLU A 57 30.38 -79.14 -48.89
N LEU A 58 29.18 -78.83 -49.42
CA LEU A 58 27.90 -79.09 -48.73
C LEU A 58 26.87 -79.85 -49.57
N THR A 59 26.15 -80.78 -48.92
CA THR A 59 24.98 -81.47 -49.49
C THR A 59 23.82 -80.47 -49.67
N PRO A 60 22.94 -80.59 -50.70
CA PRO A 60 21.82 -79.66 -50.93
C PRO A 60 20.89 -79.47 -49.70
N LYS A 61 20.72 -80.52 -48.89
CA LYS A 61 19.97 -80.43 -47.62
C LYS A 61 20.67 -79.59 -46.56
N GLN A 62 22.00 -79.62 -46.51
CA GLN A 62 22.80 -78.84 -45.57
C GLN A 62 22.88 -77.37 -46.00
N ALA A 63 23.06 -77.09 -47.30
CA ALA A 63 23.00 -75.72 -47.84
C ALA A 63 21.65 -75.05 -47.53
N ASN A 64 20.55 -75.81 -47.59
CA ASN A 64 19.22 -75.35 -47.19
C ASN A 64 19.10 -74.99 -45.72
N ALA A 65 19.62 -75.85 -44.84
CA ALA A 65 19.58 -75.59 -43.41
C ALA A 65 20.36 -74.32 -43.06
N VAL A 66 21.55 -74.14 -43.63
CA VAL A 66 22.41 -72.97 -43.41
C VAL A 66 21.75 -71.68 -43.90
N VAL A 67 21.23 -71.67 -45.13
CA VAL A 67 20.55 -70.48 -45.69
C VAL A 67 19.28 -70.15 -44.91
N ASN A 68 18.53 -71.15 -44.42
CA ASN A 68 17.37 -70.94 -43.58
C ASN A 68 17.75 -70.33 -42.21
N ILE A 69 18.81 -70.84 -41.56
CA ILE A 69 19.31 -70.29 -40.29
C ILE A 69 19.78 -68.84 -40.46
N ILE A 70 20.52 -68.54 -41.54
CA ILE A 70 20.97 -67.18 -41.85
C ILE A 70 19.78 -66.26 -42.12
N THR A 71 18.79 -66.73 -42.87
CA THR A 71 17.56 -65.98 -43.14
C THR A 71 16.81 -65.67 -41.84
N GLU A 72 16.74 -66.63 -40.92
CA GLU A 72 16.08 -66.44 -39.62
C GLU A 72 16.88 -65.51 -38.69
N ALA A 73 18.21 -65.63 -38.66
CA ALA A 73 19.07 -64.73 -37.92
C ALA A 73 19.00 -63.28 -38.43
N ILE A 74 18.91 -63.08 -39.75
CA ILE A 74 18.72 -61.76 -40.37
C ILE A 74 17.35 -61.20 -40.02
N LYS A 75 16.28 -62.01 -40.10
CA LYS A 75 14.93 -61.59 -39.69
C LYS A 75 14.88 -61.20 -38.22
N GLY A 76 15.46 -62.00 -37.32
CA GLY A 76 15.56 -61.70 -35.90
C GLY A 76 16.38 -60.44 -35.60
N GLY A 77 17.53 -60.28 -36.28
CA GLY A 77 18.38 -59.10 -36.15
C GLY A 77 17.69 -57.81 -36.61
N VAL A 78 16.98 -57.85 -37.75
CA VAL A 78 16.21 -56.69 -38.22
C VAL A 78 15.03 -56.41 -37.30
N ALA A 79 14.31 -57.43 -36.82
CA ALA A 79 13.21 -57.22 -35.86
C ALA A 79 13.70 -56.56 -34.57
N HIS A 80 14.85 -56.98 -34.04
CA HIS A 80 15.48 -56.39 -32.86
C HIS A 80 15.91 -54.94 -33.10
N VAL A 81 16.59 -54.66 -34.23
CA VAL A 81 17.00 -53.29 -34.59
C VAL A 81 15.79 -52.38 -34.80
N SER A 82 14.74 -52.86 -35.45
CA SER A 82 13.48 -52.10 -35.64
C SER A 82 12.78 -51.82 -34.31
N GLN A 83 12.77 -52.76 -33.36
CA GLN A 83 12.21 -52.55 -32.02
C GLN A 83 13.03 -51.54 -31.21
N ASP A 84 14.37 -51.62 -31.25
CA ASP A 84 15.24 -50.63 -30.60
C ASP A 84 15.05 -49.23 -31.19
N LEU A 85 15.01 -49.11 -32.53
CA LEU A 85 14.77 -47.85 -33.21
C LEU A 85 13.38 -47.27 -32.88
N ALA A 86 12.32 -48.09 -32.85
CA ALA A 86 10.98 -47.66 -32.45
C ALA A 86 10.93 -47.20 -30.98
N SER A 87 11.67 -47.87 -30.10
CA SER A 87 11.82 -47.46 -28.70
C SER A 87 12.53 -46.11 -28.57
N ARG A 88 13.62 -45.90 -29.30
CA ARG A 88 14.38 -44.63 -29.30
C ARG A 88 13.59 -43.48 -29.91
N GLU A 89 12.81 -43.74 -30.96
CA GLU A 89 11.90 -42.75 -31.54
C GLU A 89 10.83 -42.33 -30.52
N LYS A 90 10.22 -43.30 -29.82
CA LYS A 90 9.23 -43.04 -28.76
C LYS A 90 9.84 -42.24 -27.61
N LEU A 91 11.05 -42.57 -27.18
CA LEU A 91 11.77 -41.85 -26.12
C LEU A 91 12.11 -40.42 -26.55
N THR A 92 12.50 -40.22 -27.81
CA THR A 92 12.77 -38.89 -28.38
C THR A 92 11.50 -38.03 -28.41
N LYS A 93 10.37 -38.62 -28.82
CA LYS A 93 9.06 -37.95 -28.82
C LYS A 93 8.61 -37.55 -27.41
N LEU A 94 8.72 -38.45 -26.44
CA LEU A 94 8.40 -38.16 -25.03
C LEU A 94 9.29 -37.06 -24.47
N THR A 95 10.59 -37.12 -24.74
CA THR A 95 11.55 -36.08 -24.32
C THR A 95 11.21 -34.72 -24.93
N TYR A 96 10.82 -34.70 -26.21
CA TYR A 96 10.41 -33.47 -26.89
C TYR A 96 9.14 -32.88 -26.27
N GLN A 97 8.12 -33.71 -26.02
CA GLN A 97 6.88 -33.29 -25.35
C GLN A 97 7.19 -32.71 -23.97
N GLN A 98 7.99 -33.41 -23.16
CA GLN A 98 8.39 -32.93 -21.83
C GLN A 98 9.11 -31.58 -21.90
N ARG A 99 10.00 -31.36 -22.88
CA ARG A 99 10.68 -30.07 -23.06
C ARG A 99 9.72 -28.95 -23.43
N VAL A 100 8.72 -29.23 -24.28
CA VAL A 100 7.69 -28.25 -24.64
C VAL A 100 6.81 -27.92 -23.43
N ASP A 101 6.38 -28.93 -22.68
CA ASP A 101 5.58 -28.73 -21.48
C ASP A 101 6.34 -27.93 -20.41
N PHE A 102 7.63 -28.20 -20.24
CA PHE A 102 8.49 -27.42 -19.34
C PHE A 102 8.63 -25.96 -19.79
N ALA A 103 8.80 -25.71 -21.09
CA ALA A 103 8.84 -24.36 -21.62
C ALA A 103 7.52 -23.62 -21.39
N LYS A 104 6.38 -24.29 -21.57
CA LYS A 104 5.05 -23.73 -21.31
C LYS A 104 4.82 -23.42 -19.83
N LEU A 105 5.16 -24.35 -18.93
CA LEU A 105 5.05 -24.14 -17.49
C LEU A 105 5.92 -22.97 -17.02
N LYS A 106 7.14 -22.86 -17.55
CA LYS A 106 8.03 -21.73 -17.26
C LYS A 106 7.41 -20.40 -17.70
N ASP A 107 6.84 -20.35 -18.91
CA ASP A 107 6.20 -19.14 -19.43
C ASP A 107 4.96 -18.73 -18.59
N GLN A 108 4.14 -19.71 -18.21
CA GLN A 108 3.01 -19.50 -17.31
C GLN A 108 3.46 -18.98 -15.94
N LEU A 109 4.51 -19.58 -15.36
CA LEU A 109 5.06 -19.15 -14.08
C LEU A 109 5.58 -17.71 -14.14
N LEU A 110 6.37 -17.37 -15.18
CA LEU A 110 6.90 -16.02 -15.35
C LEU A 110 5.78 -14.99 -15.56
N THR A 111 4.74 -15.36 -16.29
CA THR A 111 3.58 -14.49 -16.51
C THR A 111 2.78 -14.30 -15.23
N ALA A 112 2.54 -15.36 -14.46
CA ALA A 112 1.86 -15.30 -13.17
C ALA A 112 2.65 -14.46 -12.16
N ASP A 113 3.95 -14.71 -12.02
CA ASP A 113 4.85 -13.96 -11.12
C ASP A 113 4.87 -12.47 -11.48
N ARG A 114 4.99 -12.14 -12.77
CA ARG A 114 4.92 -10.75 -13.22
C ARG A 114 3.56 -10.11 -12.91
N SER A 115 2.47 -10.84 -13.08
CA SER A 115 1.13 -10.35 -12.74
C SER A 115 0.96 -10.11 -11.24
N GLU A 116 1.45 -11.04 -10.41
CA GLU A 116 1.41 -10.92 -8.95
C GLU A 116 2.25 -9.72 -8.46
N ILE A 117 3.47 -9.56 -9.00
CA ILE A 117 4.31 -8.40 -8.70
C ILE A 117 3.60 -7.10 -9.07
N HIS A 118 2.96 -7.03 -10.24
CA HIS A 118 2.20 -5.85 -10.64
C HIS A 118 0.99 -5.59 -9.73
N ALA A 119 0.26 -6.62 -9.32
CA ALA A 119 -0.84 -6.51 -8.38
C ALA A 119 -0.36 -5.98 -7.01
N ILE A 120 0.72 -6.55 -6.48
CA ILE A 120 1.34 -6.11 -5.22
C ILE A 120 1.80 -4.66 -5.33
N GLN A 121 2.47 -4.28 -6.41
CA GLN A 121 2.91 -2.90 -6.62
C GLN A 121 1.73 -1.92 -6.65
N SER A 122 0.63 -2.29 -7.31
CA SER A 122 -0.60 -1.49 -7.34
C SER A 122 -1.20 -1.31 -5.95
N GLU A 123 -1.31 -2.40 -5.17
CA GLU A 123 -1.84 -2.34 -3.80
C GLU A 123 -0.92 -1.55 -2.86
N VAL A 124 0.40 -1.66 -3.02
CA VAL A 124 1.36 -0.85 -2.25
C VAL A 124 1.19 0.63 -2.56
N GLU A 125 1.04 1.00 -3.83
CA GLU A 125 0.86 2.39 -4.22
C GLU A 125 -0.49 2.95 -3.73
N ARG A 126 -1.56 2.15 -3.84
CA ARG A 126 -2.85 2.47 -3.24
C ARG A 126 -2.76 2.71 -1.74
N ASN A 127 -2.14 1.78 -1.00
CA ASN A 127 -1.97 1.90 0.45
C ASN A 127 -1.14 3.13 0.83
N ARG A 128 -0.10 3.46 0.06
CA ARG A 128 0.68 4.70 0.27
C ARG A 128 -0.18 5.95 0.09
N ASN A 129 -0.99 5.99 -0.96
CA ASN A 129 -1.92 7.09 -1.20
C ASN A 129 -2.95 7.22 -0.08
N ASP A 130 -3.53 6.10 0.39
CA ASP A 130 -4.49 6.10 1.49
C ASP A 130 -3.85 6.59 2.80
N ILE A 131 -2.61 6.18 3.09
CA ILE A 131 -1.84 6.67 4.25
C ILE A 131 -1.60 8.17 4.14
N GLU A 132 -1.21 8.67 2.97
CA GLU A 132 -0.96 10.10 2.78
C GLU A 132 -2.24 10.93 2.94
N GLN A 133 -3.37 10.45 2.37
CA GLN A 133 -4.67 11.08 2.55
C GLN A 133 -5.11 11.11 4.02
N LEU A 134 -4.98 9.98 4.73
CA LEU A 134 -5.30 9.92 6.16
C LEU A 134 -4.42 10.86 6.98
N ARG A 135 -3.14 10.95 6.65
CA ARG A 135 -2.21 11.87 7.33
C ARG A 135 -2.61 13.33 7.12
N ASN A 136 -3.03 13.70 5.92
CA ASN A 136 -3.48 15.06 5.61
C ASN A 136 -4.80 15.39 6.34
N LYS A 137 -5.79 14.48 6.30
CA LYS A 137 -7.04 14.62 7.05
C LYS A 137 -6.79 14.78 8.55
N LEU A 138 -5.93 13.96 9.13
CA LEU A 138 -5.59 14.04 10.55
C LEU A 138 -4.93 15.39 10.89
N ARG A 139 -4.04 15.90 10.04
CA ARG A 139 -3.44 17.23 10.23
C ARG A 139 -4.47 18.36 10.16
N GLU A 140 -5.41 18.27 9.23
CA GLU A 140 -6.51 19.23 9.11
C GLU A 140 -7.41 19.18 10.35
N GLU A 141 -7.78 17.99 10.82
CA GLU A 141 -8.58 17.82 12.04
C GLU A 141 -7.87 18.34 13.29
N ILE A 142 -6.57 18.06 13.46
CA ILE A 142 -5.77 18.61 14.56
C ILE A 142 -5.76 20.14 14.49
N THR A 143 -5.55 20.70 13.30
CA THR A 143 -5.51 22.16 13.11
C THR A 143 -6.86 22.78 13.43
N LYS A 144 -7.96 22.16 12.98
CA LYS A 144 -9.33 22.60 13.26
C LYS A 144 -9.66 22.51 14.75
N ALA A 145 -9.32 21.40 15.39
CA ALA A 145 -9.54 21.21 16.83
C ALA A 145 -8.74 22.23 17.65
N ASN A 146 -7.47 22.48 17.28
CA ASN A 146 -6.64 23.46 17.96
C ASN A 146 -7.16 24.90 17.78
N ALA A 147 -7.64 25.24 16.57
CA ALA A 147 -8.28 26.53 16.32
C ALA A 147 -9.58 26.68 17.14
N GLY A 148 -10.39 25.62 17.24
CA GLY A 148 -11.57 25.56 18.10
C GLY A 148 -11.21 25.78 19.57
N PHE A 149 -10.26 25.02 20.10
CA PHE A 149 -9.81 25.15 21.49
C PHE A 149 -9.26 26.55 21.80
N LYS A 150 -8.50 27.14 20.89
CA LYS A 150 -8.00 28.51 21.05
C LYS A 150 -9.15 29.52 21.09
N LEU A 151 -10.15 29.36 20.22
CA LEU A 151 -11.34 30.21 20.22
C LEU A 151 -12.12 30.04 21.53
N ASP A 152 -12.35 28.81 21.98
CA ASP A 152 -13.06 28.51 23.23
C ASP A 152 -12.37 29.19 24.42
N ILE A 153 -11.04 29.09 24.53
CA ILE A 153 -10.28 29.81 25.55
C ILE A 153 -10.43 31.31 25.42
N SER A 154 -10.37 31.85 24.20
CA SER A 154 -10.51 33.29 23.97
C SER A 154 -11.89 33.80 24.38
N LEU A 155 -12.95 33.05 24.08
CA LEU A 155 -14.32 33.37 24.50
C LEU A 155 -14.47 33.27 26.01
N GLU A 156 -13.96 32.21 26.62
CA GLU A 156 -14.04 31.99 28.07
C GLU A 156 -13.23 33.03 28.85
N LYS A 157 -12.05 33.44 28.36
CA LYS A 157 -11.29 34.57 28.91
C LYS A 157 -12.08 35.88 28.80
N GLY A 158 -12.77 36.09 27.69
CA GLY A 158 -13.66 37.24 27.51
C GLY A 158 -14.79 37.23 28.55
N ARG A 159 -15.45 36.10 28.72
CA ARG A 159 -16.54 35.89 29.68
C ARG A 159 -16.09 36.12 31.12
N ILE A 160 -14.97 35.53 31.52
CA ILE A 160 -14.39 35.72 32.87
C ILE A 160 -14.05 37.19 33.11
N LYS A 161 -13.50 37.89 32.11
CA LYS A 161 -13.18 39.31 32.23
C LYS A 161 -14.43 40.17 32.40
N GLU A 162 -15.48 39.89 31.64
CA GLU A 162 -16.76 40.59 31.75
C GLU A 162 -17.42 40.34 33.11
N GLU A 163 -17.42 39.09 33.59
CA GLU A 163 -17.91 38.71 34.91
C GLU A 163 -17.11 39.40 36.03
N SER A 164 -15.78 39.43 35.93
CA SER A 164 -14.91 40.17 36.85
C SER A 164 -15.23 41.67 36.84
N SER A 165 -15.38 42.28 35.66
CA SER A 165 -15.72 43.70 35.55
C SER A 165 -17.08 44.01 36.17
N LYS A 166 -18.04 43.08 36.05
CA LYS A 166 -19.36 43.22 36.68
C LYS A 166 -19.26 43.14 38.21
N HIS A 167 -18.40 42.27 38.74
CA HIS A 167 -18.13 42.22 40.17
C HIS A 167 -17.44 43.51 40.66
N ASP A 168 -16.46 44.02 39.94
CA ASP A 168 -15.78 45.28 40.28
C ASP A 168 -16.75 46.46 40.30
N LEU A 169 -17.69 46.53 39.35
CA LEU A 169 -18.73 47.56 39.32
C LEU A 169 -19.67 47.46 40.52
N LYS A 170 -20.13 46.25 40.86
CA LYS A 170 -20.98 46.03 42.04
C LYS A 170 -20.26 46.41 43.34
N ILE A 171 -18.97 46.08 43.45
CA ILE A 171 -18.16 46.44 44.62
C ILE A 171 -18.06 47.96 44.72
N LYS A 172 -17.80 48.67 43.61
CA LYS A 172 -17.76 50.13 43.59
C LYS A 172 -19.09 50.76 43.96
N GLU A 173 -20.19 50.26 43.42
CA GLU A 173 -21.54 50.75 43.75
C GLU A 173 -21.83 50.59 45.25
N ILE A 174 -21.54 49.42 45.82
CA ILE A 174 -21.68 49.16 47.26
C ILE A 174 -20.78 50.09 48.07
N GLN A 175 -19.53 50.27 47.64
CA GLN A 175 -18.58 51.16 48.33
C GLN A 175 -19.08 52.61 48.34
N THR A 176 -19.56 53.13 47.20
CA THR A 176 -20.17 54.46 47.15
C THR A 176 -21.45 54.55 48.01
N GLY A 177 -22.23 53.47 48.07
CA GLY A 177 -23.41 53.39 48.93
C GLY A 177 -23.05 53.45 50.42
N ILE A 178 -21.97 52.80 50.83
CA ILE A 178 -21.45 52.85 52.21
C ILE A 178 -20.94 54.26 52.52
N GLU A 179 -20.14 54.86 51.65
CA GLU A 179 -19.61 56.22 51.84
C GLU A 179 -20.76 57.24 52.01
N GLN A 180 -21.81 57.13 51.21
CA GLN A 180 -23.00 57.97 51.34
C GLN A 180 -23.75 57.74 52.66
N GLN A 181 -23.91 56.48 53.09
CA GLN A 181 -24.53 56.17 54.39
C GLN A 181 -23.71 56.74 55.56
N VAL A 182 -22.38 56.62 55.50
CA VAL A 182 -21.48 57.18 56.52
C VAL A 182 -21.57 58.71 56.58
N SER A 183 -21.58 59.39 55.42
CA SER A 183 -21.75 60.84 55.36
C SER A 183 -23.10 61.31 55.91
N ASN A 184 -24.18 60.58 55.59
CA ASN A 184 -25.51 60.85 56.13
C ASN A 184 -25.54 60.69 57.66
N MET A 185 -24.92 59.63 58.20
CA MET A 185 -24.82 59.42 59.64
C MET A 185 -24.00 60.52 60.31
N GLN A 186 -22.87 60.93 59.72
CA GLN A 186 -22.05 62.03 60.24
C GLN A 186 -22.85 63.34 60.30
N THR A 187 -23.59 63.66 59.24
CA THR A 187 -24.44 64.85 59.17
C THR A 187 -25.55 64.81 60.23
N GLN A 188 -26.17 63.64 60.44
CA GLN A 188 -27.16 63.45 61.50
C GLN A 188 -26.53 63.66 62.90
N ILE A 189 -25.33 63.13 63.14
CA ILE A 189 -24.61 63.32 64.41
C ILE A 189 -24.29 64.80 64.65
N ASP A 190 -23.80 65.52 63.64
CA ASP A 190 -23.47 66.94 63.76
C ASP A 190 -24.73 67.80 63.96
N SER A 191 -25.84 67.45 63.31
CA SER A 191 -27.15 68.07 63.55
C SER A 191 -27.63 67.83 65.00
N VAL A 192 -27.52 66.61 65.52
CA VAL A 192 -27.89 66.31 66.92
C VAL A 192 -27.00 67.09 67.89
N LYS A 193 -25.70 67.16 67.63
CA LYS A 193 -24.74 67.92 68.46
C LYS A 193 -25.09 69.42 68.52
N THR A 194 -25.42 70.03 67.39
CA THR A 194 -25.80 71.46 67.34
C THR A 194 -27.14 71.70 68.04
N GLN A 195 -28.11 70.80 67.88
CA GLN A 195 -29.38 70.87 68.60
C GLN A 195 -29.15 70.80 70.13
N VAL A 196 -28.32 69.88 70.61
CA VAL A 196 -27.97 69.77 72.04
C VAL A 196 -27.28 71.05 72.54
N MET A 197 -26.38 71.65 71.76
CA MET A 197 -25.76 72.93 72.13
C MET A 197 -26.76 74.09 72.20
N GLN A 198 -27.71 74.16 71.28
CA GLN A 198 -28.78 75.16 71.34
C GLN A 198 -29.65 74.99 72.58
N TRP A 199 -30.03 73.76 72.93
CA TRP A 199 -30.74 73.46 74.18
C TRP A 199 -29.94 73.90 75.41
N LEU A 200 -28.65 73.61 75.45
CA LEU A 200 -27.76 74.01 76.53
C LEU A 200 -27.74 75.55 76.70
N ILE A 201 -27.57 76.29 75.59
CA ILE A 201 -27.60 77.75 75.61
C ILE A 201 -28.95 78.26 76.14
N GLY A 202 -30.06 77.71 75.66
CA GLY A 202 -31.40 78.08 76.12
C GLY A 202 -31.60 77.86 77.63
N VAL A 203 -31.15 76.72 78.17
CA VAL A 203 -31.23 76.42 79.60
C VAL A 203 -30.35 77.35 80.44
N CYS A 204 -29.11 77.63 80.00
CA CYS A 204 -28.23 78.56 80.69
C CYS A 204 -28.79 80.00 80.70
N THR A 205 -29.31 80.48 79.56
CA THR A 205 -29.92 81.81 79.50
C THR A 205 -31.20 81.88 80.34
N GLY A 206 -32.03 80.84 80.34
CA GLY A 206 -33.25 80.77 81.15
C GLY A 206 -32.96 80.79 82.66
N THR A 207 -32.00 79.99 83.11
CA THR A 207 -31.59 79.98 84.53
C THR A 207 -30.98 81.32 84.95
N PHE A 208 -30.12 81.92 84.13
CA PHE A 208 -29.55 83.24 84.40
C PHE A 208 -30.63 84.33 84.49
N ALA A 209 -31.63 84.32 83.61
CA ALA A 209 -32.76 85.25 83.67
C ALA A 209 -33.62 85.09 84.94
N LEU A 210 -33.85 83.84 85.38
CA LEU A 210 -34.56 83.57 86.63
C LEU A 210 -33.78 84.10 87.84
N VAL A 211 -32.47 83.86 87.91
CA VAL A 211 -31.61 84.38 88.98
C VAL A 211 -31.64 85.91 89.00
N LEU A 212 -31.49 86.57 87.84
CA LEU A 212 -31.59 88.02 87.74
C LEU A 212 -32.94 88.55 88.22
N THR A 213 -34.04 87.86 87.87
CA THR A 213 -35.39 88.25 88.31
C THR A 213 -35.56 88.10 89.82
N TYR A 214 -35.05 87.01 90.39
CA TYR A 214 -35.10 86.76 91.83
C TYR A 214 -34.31 87.80 92.63
N VAL A 215 -33.09 88.14 92.17
CA VAL A 215 -32.28 89.21 92.76
C VAL A 215 -33.02 90.55 92.71
N ARG A 216 -33.71 90.85 91.61
CA ARG A 216 -34.49 92.07 91.44
C ARG A 216 -35.75 92.15 92.32
N LEU A 217 -36.28 91.02 92.75
CA LEU A 217 -37.46 90.95 93.63
C LEU A 217 -37.07 91.02 95.12
N LEU A 218 -35.81 90.68 95.46
CA LEU A 218 -35.26 90.76 96.81
C LEU A 218 -34.54 92.10 97.12
N SER A 219 -34.09 92.83 96.09
CA SER A 219 -33.56 94.20 96.21
C SER A 219 -34.67 95.25 96.13
#